data_AF-A0A3D3T3L0-F1
#
_entry.id   AF-A0A3D3T3L0-F1
#
_cell.length_a   1.000
_cell.length_b   1.000
_cell.length_c   1.000
_cell.angle_alpha   90.00
_cell.angle_beta   90.00
_cell.angle_gamma   90.00
#
_symmetry.space_group_name_H-M   'P 1'
#
loop_
_entity.id
_entity.type
_entity.pdbx_description
1 polymer ?
#
loop_
_entity_poly.entity_id
_entity_poly.type
_entity_poly.pdbx_seq_one_letter_code
_entity_poly.pdbx_strand_id
1 'polypeptide(L)'
;WGLIRSLASKQLYCSDGDLFFYRFGCLEDVKSRLISPNVLLVIGFSYCHKPFECPAGRFTDACVRDLDSPVCGQCFIGKCVHALPDARVEPLFITTVHYIGEKMIEAHDRWPDREILFLITACELTLEMFGKLGHAVGFQGVGVRLGGQICNTMPAFKASERGLKPGMAVVNDDAQADMMALIRAFAESVVSDSRTVSLASTPPSRRDDIIASDRRG
;
A
#
# COMPACT_ATOMS: atom_id res chain seq x y z
N TRP A 1 -21.63 -9.72 14.17
CA TRP A 1 -21.37 -11.13 13.79
C TRP A 1 -19.93 -11.38 13.32
N GLY A 2 -19.32 -10.51 12.51
CA GLY A 2 -17.93 -10.68 12.02
C GLY A 2 -16.86 -10.83 13.11
N LEU A 3 -16.93 -10.05 14.19
CA LEU A 3 -15.99 -10.13 15.32
C LEU A 3 -16.06 -11.48 16.05
N ILE A 4 -17.27 -12.00 16.30
CA ILE A 4 -17.49 -13.31 16.92
C ILE A 4 -16.92 -14.42 16.04
N ARG A 5 -17.15 -14.34 14.72
CA ARG A 5 -16.58 -15.28 13.75
C ARG A 5 -15.05 -15.22 13.73
N SER A 6 -14.46 -14.03 13.81
CA SER A 6 -13.00 -13.85 13.88
C SER A 6 -12.40 -14.46 15.14
N LEU A 7 -13.06 -14.35 16.29
CA LEU A 7 -12.60 -14.93 17.56
C LEU A 7 -12.68 -16.47 17.55
N ALA A 8 -13.60 -17.04 16.75
CA ALA A 8 -13.76 -18.48 16.60
C ALA A 8 -12.86 -19.09 15.50
N SER A 9 -12.35 -18.28 14.57
CA SER A 9 -11.46 -18.73 13.50
C SER A 9 -10.06 -19.05 14.06
N LYS A 10 -9.61 -20.30 13.85
CA LYS A 10 -8.27 -20.75 14.25
C LYS A 10 -7.13 -20.21 13.36
N GLN A 11 -7.44 -19.85 12.12
CA GLN A 11 -6.46 -19.39 11.15
C GLN A 11 -7.00 -18.16 10.40
N LEU A 12 -6.32 -17.03 10.56
CA LEU A 12 -6.74 -15.73 10.03
C LEU A 12 -5.95 -15.33 8.77
N TYR A 13 -4.80 -15.97 8.54
CA TYR A 13 -3.92 -15.77 7.40
C TYR A 13 -3.10 -17.04 7.11
N CYS A 14 -2.57 -17.13 5.89
CA CYS A 14 -1.43 -17.99 5.55
C CYS A 14 -0.15 -17.14 5.66
N SER A 15 1.00 -17.73 5.99
CA SER A 15 2.26 -17.00 6.02
C SER A 15 3.37 -17.75 5.31
N ASP A 16 4.20 -17.03 4.56
CA ASP A 16 5.42 -17.52 3.93
C ASP A 16 6.54 -16.50 4.16
N GLY A 17 7.60 -16.91 4.86
CA GLY A 17 8.66 -15.99 5.30
C GLY A 17 8.11 -14.79 6.10
N ASP A 18 8.30 -13.59 5.56
CA ASP A 18 7.83 -12.33 6.14
C ASP A 18 6.47 -11.87 5.59
N LEU A 19 5.81 -12.67 4.74
CA LEU A 19 4.53 -12.34 4.13
C LEU A 19 3.36 -13.01 4.88
N PHE A 20 2.31 -12.25 5.10
CA PHE A 20 1.07 -12.64 5.79
C PHE A 20 -0.09 -12.45 4.80
N PHE A 21 -0.61 -13.53 4.26
CA PHE A 21 -1.66 -13.55 3.26
C PHE A 21 -3.04 -13.59 3.91
N TYR A 22 -3.78 -12.49 3.80
CA TYR A 22 -5.16 -12.40 4.28
C TYR A 22 -6.12 -12.74 3.16
N ARG A 23 -6.81 -13.89 3.28
CA ARG A 23 -7.73 -14.47 2.28
C ARG A 23 -7.06 -14.95 0.97
N PHE A 24 -5.75 -15.11 0.98
CA PHE A 24 -4.96 -15.68 -0.10
C PHE A 24 -4.11 -16.85 0.41
N GLY A 25 -3.76 -17.77 -0.47
CA GLY A 25 -2.89 -18.90 -0.14
C GLY A 25 -1.41 -18.59 -0.33
N CYS A 26 -1.09 -17.80 -1.37
CA CYS A 26 0.28 -17.46 -1.76
C CYS A 26 0.37 -16.10 -2.49
N LEU A 27 1.59 -15.71 -2.85
CA LEU A 27 1.90 -14.48 -3.56
C LEU A 27 1.23 -14.41 -4.95
N GLU A 28 1.17 -15.53 -5.67
CA GLU A 28 0.59 -15.65 -7.01
C GLU A 28 -0.92 -15.38 -7.02
N ASP A 29 -1.63 -15.83 -5.98
CA ASP A 29 -3.06 -15.53 -5.81
C ASP A 29 -3.29 -14.02 -5.68
N VAL A 30 -2.46 -13.37 -4.86
CA VAL A 30 -2.49 -11.92 -4.64
C VAL A 30 -2.22 -11.20 -5.95
N LYS A 31 -1.15 -11.57 -6.65
CA LYS A 31 -0.75 -10.95 -7.91
C LYS A 31 -1.85 -11.05 -8.96
N SER A 32 -2.47 -12.22 -9.09
CA SER A 32 -3.56 -12.48 -10.03
C SER A 32 -4.80 -11.64 -9.72
N ARG A 33 -5.11 -11.46 -8.43
CA ARG A 33 -6.21 -10.57 -8.03
C ARG A 33 -5.88 -9.11 -8.27
N LEU A 34 -4.68 -8.68 -7.86
CA LEU A 34 -4.23 -7.29 -7.86
C LEU A 34 -4.30 -6.63 -9.25
N ILE A 35 -4.06 -7.38 -10.32
CA ILE A 35 -4.13 -6.87 -11.70
C ILE A 35 -5.55 -6.68 -12.24
N SER A 36 -6.59 -7.07 -11.49
CA SER A 36 -7.98 -6.90 -11.91
C SER A 36 -8.36 -5.41 -11.99
N PRO A 37 -9.14 -4.98 -13.01
CA PRO A 37 -9.44 -3.55 -13.22
C PRO A 37 -10.32 -2.94 -12.12
N ASN A 38 -11.06 -3.76 -11.38
CA ASN A 38 -11.90 -3.31 -10.27
C ASN A 38 -11.15 -3.17 -8.92
N VAL A 39 -9.87 -3.56 -8.86
CA VAL A 39 -9.09 -3.49 -7.62
C VAL A 39 -8.56 -2.07 -7.41
N LEU A 40 -8.69 -1.61 -6.16
CA LEU A 40 -7.96 -0.49 -5.59
C LEU A 40 -6.90 -1.03 -4.62
N LEU A 41 -5.64 -0.70 -4.88
CA LEU A 41 -4.54 -1.05 -3.98
C LEU A 41 -4.43 0.01 -2.87
N VAL A 42 -4.54 -0.41 -1.62
CA VAL A 42 -4.20 0.45 -0.47
C VAL A 42 -2.86 -0.03 0.08
N ILE A 43 -1.81 0.78 -0.09
CA ILE A 43 -0.45 0.40 0.30
C ILE A 43 0.03 1.21 1.50
N GLY A 44 0.28 0.54 2.62
CA GLY A 44 0.59 1.18 3.90
C GLY A 44 2.03 0.96 4.37
N PHE A 45 2.73 2.04 4.73
CA PHE A 45 4.07 1.96 5.29
C PHE A 45 4.10 2.35 6.76
N SER A 46 4.62 1.50 7.64
CA SER A 46 4.73 1.83 9.07
C SER A 46 5.80 2.88 9.35
N TYR A 47 5.50 3.79 10.27
CA TYR A 47 6.44 4.80 10.79
C TYR A 47 7.74 4.20 11.32
N CYS A 48 7.70 2.97 11.86
CA CYS A 48 8.90 2.28 12.33
C CYS A 48 9.92 2.01 11.21
N HIS A 49 9.47 1.93 9.97
CA HIS A 49 10.28 1.73 8.77
C HIS A 49 10.81 3.05 8.18
N LYS A 50 10.35 4.20 8.67
CA LYS A 50 10.83 5.52 8.24
C LYS A 50 12.33 5.70 8.61
N PRO A 51 13.21 6.01 7.64
CA PRO A 51 14.60 6.37 7.91
C PRO A 51 14.73 7.54 8.90
N PHE A 52 15.81 7.58 9.69
CA PHE A 52 16.05 8.68 10.64
C PHE A 52 16.35 9.98 9.91
N GLU A 53 16.97 9.86 8.74
CA GLU A 53 17.38 10.92 7.84
C GLU A 53 16.22 11.44 6.98
N CYS A 54 15.04 10.80 7.04
CA CYS A 54 13.87 11.23 6.31
C CYS A 54 13.49 12.66 6.73
N PRO A 55 13.41 13.62 5.78
CA PRO A 55 13.21 15.02 6.13
C PRO A 55 11.97 15.26 6.98
N ALA A 56 12.07 16.21 7.91
CA ALA A 56 10.98 16.54 8.83
C ALA A 56 9.69 16.90 8.08
N GLY A 57 8.54 16.46 8.62
CA GLY A 57 7.22 16.72 8.04
C GLY A 57 6.85 15.86 6.82
N ARG A 58 7.74 15.03 6.29
CA ARG A 58 7.46 14.25 5.06
C ARG A 58 6.73 12.92 5.25
N PHE A 59 6.79 12.31 6.43
CA PHE A 59 6.10 11.02 6.66
C PHE A 59 4.65 11.26 7.05
N THR A 60 3.87 11.67 6.07
CA THR A 60 2.44 11.96 6.15
C THR A 60 1.80 11.52 4.84
N ASP A 61 0.47 11.58 4.76
CA ASP A 61 -0.32 11.35 3.54
C ASP A 61 0.18 12.21 2.35
N ALA A 62 0.92 13.29 2.62
CA ALA A 62 1.57 14.17 1.64
C ALA A 62 3.06 13.86 1.43
N CYS A 63 3.52 12.62 1.63
CA CYS A 63 4.91 12.24 1.39
C CYS A 63 5.36 12.69 0.01
N VAL A 64 6.27 13.67 0.00
CA VAL A 64 6.71 14.34 -1.21
C VAL A 64 7.57 13.33 -1.98
N ARG A 65 7.04 12.85 -3.10
CA ARG A 65 7.74 12.11 -4.15
C ARG A 65 8.86 13.01 -4.71
N ASP A 66 9.98 13.06 -4.00
CA ASP A 66 11.11 13.94 -4.28
C ASP A 66 12.24 13.09 -4.87
N LEU A 67 12.29 13.05 -6.20
CA LEU A 67 13.26 12.25 -6.96
C LEU A 67 14.69 12.78 -6.83
N ASP A 68 14.84 14.06 -6.45
CA ASP A 68 16.15 14.70 -6.31
C ASP A 68 16.73 14.52 -4.90
N SER A 69 15.92 14.04 -3.94
CA SER A 69 16.39 13.76 -2.58
C SER A 69 17.14 12.40 -2.53
N PRO A 70 18.44 12.38 -2.17
CA PRO A 70 19.19 11.13 -2.06
C PRO A 70 18.61 10.19 -0.99
N VAL A 71 18.00 10.75 0.06
CA VAL A 71 17.31 9.97 1.10
C VAL A 71 16.08 9.27 0.53
N CYS A 72 15.25 9.99 -0.23
CA CYS A 72 14.05 9.40 -0.86
C CYS A 72 14.42 8.34 -1.90
N GLY A 73 15.46 8.59 -2.72
CA GLY A 73 15.94 7.62 -3.72
C GLY A 73 16.53 6.34 -3.12
N GLN A 74 17.06 6.40 -1.90
CA GLN A 74 17.66 5.24 -1.23
C GLN A 74 16.68 4.49 -0.32
N CYS A 75 15.70 5.18 0.27
CA CYS A 75 14.74 4.55 1.18
C CYS A 75 13.79 3.60 0.44
N PHE A 76 13.51 2.44 1.05
CA PHE A 76 12.65 1.43 0.41
C PHE A 76 11.22 1.93 0.21
N ILE A 77 10.68 2.69 1.17
CA ILE A 77 9.36 3.35 1.06
C ILE A 77 9.30 4.25 -0.18
N GLY A 78 10.32 5.07 -0.40
CA GLY A 78 10.43 5.95 -1.57
C GLY A 78 10.47 5.14 -2.86
N LYS A 79 11.27 4.08 -2.93
CA LYS A 79 11.30 3.17 -4.09
C LYS A 79 9.94 2.57 -4.41
N CYS A 80 9.19 2.12 -3.40
CA CYS A 80 7.84 1.62 -3.58
C CYS A 80 6.90 2.70 -4.12
N VAL A 81 6.83 3.86 -3.44
CA VAL A 81 5.95 4.97 -3.81
C VAL A 81 6.27 5.48 -5.22
N HIS A 82 7.55 5.53 -5.61
CA HIS A 82 7.97 5.95 -6.95
C HIS A 82 7.53 4.97 -8.06
N ALA A 83 7.36 3.70 -7.72
CA ALA A 83 6.94 2.66 -8.64
C ALA A 83 5.40 2.51 -8.73
N LEU A 84 4.64 3.20 -7.86
CA LEU A 84 3.18 3.19 -7.93
C LEU A 84 2.68 4.02 -9.12
N PRO A 85 1.58 3.60 -9.77
CA PRO A 85 0.88 4.42 -10.75
C PRO A 85 0.09 5.55 -10.05
N ASP A 86 -0.36 6.57 -10.80
CA ASP A 86 -1.16 7.67 -10.23
C ASP A 86 -2.67 7.32 -10.09
N ALA A 87 -3.08 6.13 -10.52
CA ALA A 87 -4.47 5.67 -10.52
C ALA A 87 -4.62 4.30 -9.83
N ARG A 88 -5.81 4.07 -9.28
CA ARG A 88 -6.20 2.83 -8.59
C ARG A 88 -5.34 2.47 -7.37
N VAL A 89 -4.68 3.44 -6.76
CA VAL A 89 -3.85 3.23 -5.56
C VAL A 89 -4.02 4.36 -4.54
N GLU A 90 -3.96 4.00 -3.26
CA GLU A 90 -3.93 4.92 -2.12
C GLU A 90 -2.73 4.57 -1.23
N PRO A 91 -1.64 5.36 -1.25
CA PRO A 91 -0.54 5.20 -0.30
C PRO A 91 -0.91 5.75 1.08
N LEU A 92 -0.59 5.00 2.14
CA LEU A 92 -0.84 5.36 3.53
C LEU A 92 0.45 5.33 4.35
N PHE A 93 0.60 6.27 5.28
CA PHE A 93 1.75 6.38 6.16
C PHE A 93 1.32 6.12 7.60
N ILE A 94 1.44 4.86 8.00
CA ILE A 94 0.85 4.29 9.21
C ILE A 94 1.65 4.73 10.43
N THR A 95 1.08 5.63 11.21
CA THR A 95 1.68 6.12 12.46
C THR A 95 1.31 5.30 13.69
N THR A 96 0.12 4.71 13.69
CA THR A 96 -0.43 3.92 14.81
C THR A 96 -1.31 2.79 14.28
N VAL A 97 -1.59 1.78 15.11
CA VAL A 97 -2.55 0.70 14.76
C VAL A 97 -3.98 1.22 14.65
N HIS A 98 -4.32 2.25 15.42
CA HIS A 98 -5.63 2.90 15.34
C HIS A 98 -5.85 3.57 13.98
N TYR A 99 -4.87 4.35 13.52
CA TYR A 99 -4.93 5.09 12.25
C TYR A 99 -5.23 4.19 11.06
N ILE A 100 -4.50 3.10 10.94
CA ILE A 100 -4.67 2.13 9.86
C ILE A 100 -5.98 1.35 9.96
N GLY A 101 -6.45 1.00 11.17
CA GLY A 101 -7.80 0.44 11.33
C GLY A 101 -8.88 1.40 10.82
N GLU A 102 -8.77 2.69 11.14
CA GLU A 102 -9.65 3.75 10.64
C GLU A 102 -9.55 3.89 9.12
N LYS A 103 -8.34 3.96 8.55
CA LYS A 103 -8.14 4.05 7.09
C LYS A 103 -8.68 2.84 6.33
N MET A 104 -8.62 1.65 6.91
CA MET A 104 -9.22 0.48 6.27
C MET A 104 -10.75 0.58 6.19
N ILE A 105 -11.41 1.09 7.25
CA ILE A 105 -12.86 1.33 7.25
C ILE A 105 -13.21 2.46 6.29
N GLU A 106 -12.49 3.58 6.34
CA GLU A 106 -12.68 4.71 5.40
C GLU A 106 -12.57 4.26 3.94
N ALA A 107 -11.58 3.40 3.61
CA ALA A 107 -11.41 2.90 2.25
C ALA A 107 -12.60 2.04 1.80
N HIS A 108 -13.15 1.21 2.70
CA HIS A 108 -14.32 0.41 2.40
C HIS A 108 -15.56 1.28 2.14
N ASP A 109 -15.78 2.30 2.98
CA ASP A 109 -16.93 3.20 2.87
C ASP A 109 -16.83 4.14 1.67
N ARG A 110 -15.61 4.59 1.33
CA ARG A 110 -15.35 5.53 0.22
C ARG A 110 -15.48 4.87 -1.14
N TRP A 111 -15.15 3.58 -1.25
CA TRP A 111 -15.14 2.86 -2.53
C TRP A 111 -15.93 1.55 -2.44
N PRO A 112 -17.26 1.60 -2.21
CA PRO A 112 -18.08 0.41 -1.98
C PRO A 112 -18.15 -0.54 -3.19
N ASP A 113 -17.98 -0.01 -4.41
CA ASP A 113 -18.02 -0.78 -5.65
C ASP A 113 -16.65 -1.34 -6.07
N ARG A 114 -15.58 -0.96 -5.35
CA ARG A 114 -14.22 -1.42 -5.63
C ARG A 114 -13.84 -2.57 -4.72
N GLU A 115 -12.98 -3.41 -5.25
CA GLU A 115 -12.31 -4.40 -4.42
C GLU A 115 -11.07 -3.78 -3.80
N ILE A 116 -11.05 -3.67 -2.46
CA ILE A 116 -9.90 -3.12 -1.74
C ILE A 116 -8.91 -4.23 -1.40
N LEU A 117 -7.67 -4.08 -1.87
CA LEU A 117 -6.57 -4.98 -1.54
C LEU A 117 -5.49 -4.21 -0.77
N PHE A 118 -5.18 -4.67 0.44
CA PHE A 118 -4.18 -4.02 1.29
C PHE A 118 -2.78 -4.62 1.08
N LEU A 119 -1.76 -3.76 1.02
CA LEU A 119 -0.36 -4.16 1.12
C LEU A 119 0.29 -3.33 2.23
N ILE A 120 0.48 -3.89 3.41
CA ILE A 120 0.91 -3.12 4.59
C ILE A 120 2.20 -3.66 5.19
N THR A 121 3.11 -2.76 5.56
CA THR A 121 4.30 -3.11 6.36
C THR A 121 4.03 -2.83 7.84
N ALA A 122 4.29 -3.79 8.72
CA ALA A 122 4.16 -3.59 10.17
C ALA A 122 4.93 -4.64 10.98
N CYS A 123 5.00 -4.45 12.30
CA CYS A 123 5.49 -5.49 13.21
C CYS A 123 4.49 -6.65 13.28
N GLU A 124 4.97 -7.85 13.60
CA GLU A 124 4.17 -9.09 13.64
C GLU A 124 2.92 -8.97 14.52
N LEU A 125 3.04 -8.44 15.73
CA LEU A 125 1.91 -8.21 16.63
C LEU A 125 0.81 -7.36 15.99
N THR A 126 1.20 -6.34 15.24
CA THR A 126 0.28 -5.47 14.50
C THR A 126 -0.37 -6.22 13.34
N LEU A 127 0.38 -7.04 12.59
CA LEU A 127 -0.15 -7.90 11.53
C LEU A 127 -1.16 -8.94 12.04
N GLU A 128 -0.96 -9.50 13.24
CA GLU A 128 -1.94 -10.37 13.88
C GLU A 128 -3.22 -9.63 14.25
N MET A 129 -3.10 -8.43 14.81
CA MET A 129 -4.25 -7.56 15.13
C MET A 129 -5.03 -7.21 13.86
N PHE A 130 -4.33 -6.92 12.77
CA PHE A 130 -4.96 -6.72 11.46
C PHE A 130 -5.63 -7.96 10.92
N GLY A 131 -5.05 -9.14 11.09
CA GLY A 131 -5.70 -10.39 10.68
C GLY A 131 -7.07 -10.55 11.34
N LYS A 132 -7.20 -10.17 12.61
CA LYS A 132 -8.49 -10.21 13.33
C LYS A 132 -9.47 -9.17 12.81
N LEU A 133 -9.05 -7.92 12.68
CA LEU A 133 -9.89 -6.85 12.17
C LEU A 133 -10.32 -7.14 10.72
N GLY A 134 -9.35 -7.44 9.86
CA GLY A 134 -9.53 -7.75 8.45
C GLY A 134 -10.44 -8.96 8.24
N HIS A 135 -10.31 -10.03 9.03
CA HIS A 135 -11.26 -11.13 8.98
C HIS A 135 -12.69 -10.68 9.37
N ALA A 136 -12.84 -9.84 10.40
CA ALA A 136 -14.14 -9.41 10.90
C ALA A 136 -14.93 -8.54 9.89
N VAL A 137 -14.23 -7.74 9.09
CA VAL A 137 -14.83 -6.79 8.12
C VAL A 137 -14.63 -7.20 6.67
N GLY A 138 -13.88 -8.27 6.42
CA GLY A 138 -13.72 -8.88 5.11
C GLY A 138 -12.61 -8.32 4.23
N PHE A 139 -11.59 -7.69 4.82
CA PHE A 139 -10.42 -7.25 4.09
C PHE A 139 -9.58 -8.42 3.58
N GLN A 140 -8.86 -8.14 2.50
CA GLN A 140 -7.94 -9.06 1.85
C GLN A 140 -6.65 -8.31 1.49
N GLY A 141 -5.54 -9.04 1.44
CA GLY A 141 -4.27 -8.43 1.09
C GLY A 141 -3.07 -9.16 1.67
N VAL A 142 -1.97 -8.42 1.78
CA VAL A 142 -0.68 -8.90 2.26
C VAL A 142 -0.17 -7.98 3.38
N GLY A 143 0.10 -8.58 4.52
CA GLY A 143 0.94 -8.00 5.56
C GLY A 143 2.39 -8.37 5.31
N VAL A 144 3.30 -7.42 5.44
CA VAL A 144 4.74 -7.62 5.30
C VAL A 144 5.39 -7.31 6.62
N ARG A 145 6.00 -8.32 7.24
CA ARG A 145 6.61 -8.21 8.54
C ARG A 145 7.88 -7.36 8.44
N LEU A 146 7.98 -6.40 9.33
CA LEU A 146 9.22 -5.68 9.56
C LEU A 146 10.18 -6.56 10.38
N GLY A 147 11.45 -6.57 9.99
CA GLY A 147 12.59 -7.07 10.74
C GLY A 147 13.42 -5.94 11.36
N GLY A 148 14.60 -6.28 11.87
CA GLY A 148 15.50 -5.34 12.54
C GLY A 148 15.07 -5.02 13.97
N GLN A 149 15.12 -3.74 14.36
CA GLN A 149 14.77 -3.28 15.71
C GLN A 149 13.26 -3.01 15.81
N ILE A 150 12.51 -4.08 16.03
CA ILE A 150 11.03 -4.06 16.05
C ILE A 150 10.43 -4.00 17.45
N CYS A 151 9.15 -3.64 17.49
CA CYS A 151 8.34 -3.69 18.71
C CYS A 151 7.91 -5.13 18.99
N ASN A 152 8.73 -5.89 19.72
CA ASN A 152 8.46 -7.28 20.10
C ASN A 152 7.84 -7.44 21.49
N THR A 153 7.66 -6.33 22.23
CA THR A 153 7.03 -6.33 23.55
C THR A 153 5.90 -5.30 23.61
N MET A 154 4.93 -5.52 24.49
CA MET A 154 3.83 -4.57 24.71
C MET A 154 4.31 -3.17 25.15
N PRO A 155 5.33 -3.01 26.02
CA PRO A 155 5.90 -1.70 26.31
C PRO A 155 6.53 -1.01 25.09
N ALA A 156 7.29 -1.75 24.26
CA ALA A 156 7.88 -1.20 23.03
C ALA A 156 6.79 -0.76 22.05
N PHE A 157 5.75 -1.57 21.89
CA PHE A 157 4.57 -1.25 21.08
C PHE A 157 3.86 0.01 21.58
N LYS A 158 3.62 0.14 22.90
CA LYS A 158 3.04 1.37 23.48
C LYS A 158 3.90 2.61 23.26
N ALA A 159 5.23 2.44 23.26
CA ALA A 159 6.15 3.53 22.97
C ALA A 159 6.08 3.93 21.48
N SER A 160 6.00 2.97 20.55
CA SER A 160 5.88 3.26 19.12
C SER A 160 4.57 3.95 18.77
N GLU A 161 3.46 3.62 19.45
CA GLU A 161 2.18 4.33 19.30
C GLU A 161 2.27 5.81 19.74
N ARG A 162 3.31 6.19 20.49
CA ARG A 162 3.64 7.58 20.86
C ARG A 162 4.74 8.19 19.99
N GLY A 163 5.10 7.52 18.89
CA GLY A 163 6.16 7.95 17.97
C GLY A 163 7.59 7.66 18.43
N LEU A 164 7.78 6.91 19.52
CA LEU A 164 9.09 6.53 20.02
C LEU A 164 9.52 5.20 19.39
N LYS A 165 10.52 5.23 18.49
CA LYS A 165 11.07 4.01 17.88
C LYS A 165 12.37 3.58 18.60
N PRO A 166 12.50 2.31 19.03
CA PRO A 166 13.70 1.83 19.73
C PRO A 166 14.91 1.71 18.80
N GLY A 167 14.69 1.60 17.50
CA GLY A 167 15.72 1.54 16.47
C GLY A 167 15.10 1.60 15.07
N MET A 168 15.85 1.14 14.07
CA MET A 168 15.35 1.04 12.70
C MET A 168 14.70 -0.33 12.46
N ALA A 169 13.44 -0.31 12.05
CA ALA A 169 12.79 -1.48 11.47
C ALA A 169 12.95 -1.44 9.95
N VAL A 170 13.11 -2.61 9.33
CA VAL A 170 13.34 -2.74 7.88
C VAL A 170 12.50 -3.85 7.31
N VAL A 171 12.15 -3.76 6.03
CA VAL A 171 11.66 -4.92 5.28
C VAL A 171 12.88 -5.72 4.83
N ASN A 172 12.92 -7.03 5.06
CA ASN A 172 14.06 -7.86 4.65
C ASN A 172 14.13 -7.96 3.12
N ASP A 173 15.32 -8.24 2.58
CA ASP A 173 15.59 -8.15 1.13
C ASP A 173 14.66 -9.02 0.28
N ASP A 174 14.35 -10.25 0.73
CA ASP A 174 13.41 -11.14 0.03
C ASP A 174 12.00 -10.53 -0.03
N ALA A 175 11.50 -10.03 1.11
CA ALA A 175 10.21 -9.35 1.16
C ALA A 175 10.19 -8.02 0.38
N GLN A 176 11.32 -7.30 0.31
CA GLN A 176 11.45 -6.13 -0.54
C GLN A 176 11.28 -6.51 -2.02
N ALA A 177 11.90 -7.61 -2.45
CA ALA A 177 11.80 -8.10 -3.81
C ALA A 177 10.35 -8.50 -4.15
N ASP A 178 9.66 -9.21 -3.26
CA ASP A 178 8.26 -9.61 -3.43
C ASP A 178 7.32 -8.40 -3.52
N MET A 179 7.49 -7.42 -2.62
CA MET A 179 6.72 -6.17 -2.66
C MET A 179 6.93 -5.43 -3.98
N MET A 180 8.17 -5.32 -4.44
CA MET A 180 8.45 -4.65 -5.72
C MET A 180 7.92 -5.42 -6.92
N ALA A 181 7.90 -6.75 -6.87
CA ALA A 181 7.28 -7.59 -7.90
C ALA A 181 5.77 -7.36 -7.99
N LEU A 182 5.06 -7.31 -6.85
CA LEU A 182 3.64 -6.98 -6.79
C LEU A 182 3.36 -5.57 -7.32
N ILE A 183 4.12 -4.57 -6.87
CA ILE A 183 3.95 -3.17 -7.27
C ILE A 183 4.15 -2.99 -8.77
N ARG A 184 5.19 -3.59 -9.35
CA ARG A 184 5.47 -3.50 -10.78
C ARG A 184 4.37 -4.15 -11.62
N ALA A 185 3.95 -5.36 -11.25
CA ALA A 185 2.86 -6.04 -11.95
C ALA A 185 1.55 -5.24 -11.90
N PHE A 186 1.25 -4.63 -10.75
CA PHE A 186 0.12 -3.73 -10.61
C PHE A 186 0.23 -2.50 -11.51
N ALA A 187 1.36 -1.79 -11.45
CA ALA A 187 1.60 -0.60 -12.27
C ALA A 187 1.48 -0.88 -13.77
N GLU A 188 2.04 -2.00 -14.24
CA GLU A 188 1.92 -2.45 -15.63
C GLU A 188 0.46 -2.69 -16.03
N SER A 189 -0.34 -3.31 -15.16
CA SER A 189 -1.77 -3.54 -15.42
C SER A 189 -2.55 -2.22 -15.57
N VAL A 190 -2.26 -1.23 -14.72
CA VAL A 190 -2.93 0.09 -14.75
C VAL A 190 -2.59 0.86 -16.03
N VAL A 191 -1.33 0.79 -16.46
CA VAL A 191 -0.89 1.42 -17.72
C VAL A 191 -1.52 0.74 -18.93
N SER A 192 -1.61 -0.59 -18.94
CA SER A 192 -2.26 -1.36 -20.00
C SER A 192 -3.74 -1.01 -20.15
N ASP A 193 -4.47 -0.91 -19.05
CA ASP A 193 -5.88 -0.51 -19.03
C ASP A 193 -6.06 0.90 -19.61
N SER A 194 -5.21 1.83 -19.18
CA SER A 194 -5.25 3.24 -19.63
C SER A 194 -5.00 3.36 -21.14
N ARG A 195 -4.07 2.56 -21.68
CA ARG A 195 -3.80 2.50 -23.13
C ARG A 195 -4.96 1.87 -23.90
N THR A 196 -5.56 0.81 -23.36
CA THR A 196 -6.71 0.14 -23.99
C THR A 196 -7.91 1.08 -24.08
N VAL A 197 -8.18 1.87 -23.04
CA VAL A 197 -9.21 2.92 -23.05
C VAL A 197 -8.87 4.05 -24.04
N SER A 198 -7.61 4.48 -24.09
CA SER A 198 -7.15 5.52 -25.03
C SER A 198 -7.19 5.08 -26.50
N LEU A 199 -6.98 3.79 -26.80
CA LEU A 199 -7.06 3.23 -28.16
C LEU A 199 -8.52 2.97 -28.58
N ALA A 200 -9.38 2.58 -27.64
CA ALA A 200 -10.82 2.42 -27.87
C ALA A 200 -11.56 3.76 -28.07
N SER A 201 -10.92 4.88 -27.72
CA SER A 201 -11.42 6.25 -27.94
C SER A 201 -10.70 6.91 -29.11
N THR A 202 -10.81 6.35 -30.31
CA THR A 202 -10.56 7.10 -31.55
C THR A 202 -11.80 7.94 -31.86
N PRO A 203 -11.80 9.28 -31.74
CA PRO A 203 -12.89 10.10 -32.24
C PRO A 203 -12.87 10.05 -33.77
N PRO A 204 -14.03 10.14 -34.46
CA PRO A 204 -14.04 10.27 -35.90
C PRO A 204 -13.26 11.54 -36.29
N SER A 205 -12.38 11.38 -37.28
CA SER A 205 -11.56 12.44 -37.84
C SER A 205 -12.40 13.67 -38.15
N ARG A 206 -12.12 14.78 -37.46
CA ARG A 206 -12.55 16.10 -37.91
C ARG A 206 -11.44 16.70 -38.73
N ARG A 207 -11.82 17.02 -39.96
CA ARG A 207 -11.01 17.61 -41.02
C ARG A 207 -10.28 18.85 -40.55
N ASP A 208 -9.13 19.04 -41.17
CA ASP A 208 -8.32 20.24 -41.17
C ASP A 208 -9.18 21.49 -41.34
N ASP A 209 -8.99 22.48 -40.45
CA ASP A 209 -9.09 23.88 -40.81
C ASP A 209 -8.01 24.64 -40.03
N ILE A 210 -6.93 24.91 -40.76
CA ILE A 210 -5.90 25.88 -40.42
C ILE A 210 -6.57 27.26 -40.45
N ILE A 211 -6.59 27.98 -39.32
CA ILE A 211 -6.62 29.45 -39.34
C ILE A 211 -5.64 29.98 -38.31
N ALA A 212 -4.54 30.52 -38.81
CA ALA A 212 -3.68 31.44 -38.11
C ALA A 212 -4.41 32.76 -37.83
N SER A 213 -4.24 33.33 -36.64
CA SER A 213 -4.08 34.78 -36.51
C SER A 213 -3.49 35.17 -35.16
N ASP A 214 -2.29 35.74 -35.21
CA ASP A 214 -1.80 36.68 -34.20
C ASP A 214 -2.72 37.91 -34.14
N ARG A 215 -2.95 38.45 -32.93
CA ARG A 215 -2.77 39.89 -32.59
C ARG A 215 -3.21 40.22 -31.15
N ARG A 216 -2.23 40.74 -30.41
CA ARG A 216 -2.21 41.87 -29.43
C ARG A 216 -3.51 42.26 -28.70
N GLY A 217 -3.38 42.33 -27.38
CA GLY A 217 -3.98 43.32 -26.48
C GLY A 217 -2.97 43.64 -25.39
#